data_AF-A0A747RFM5-F1
#
_entry.id   AF-A0A747RFM5-F1
#
_cell.length_a   1.000
_cell.length_b   1.000
_cell.length_c   1.000
_cell.angle_alpha   90.00
_cell.angle_beta   90.00
_cell.angle_gamma   90.00
#
_symmetry.space_group_name_H-M   'P 1'
#
loop_
_entity.id
_entity.type
_entity.pdbx_description
1 polymer ?
#
loop_
_entity_poly.entity_id
_entity_poly.type
_entity_poly.pdbx_seq_one_letter_code
_entity_poly.pdbx_strand_id
1 'polypeptide(L)'
;YMHGTYVGSHFTQIAHSDLVVLFGLNLSETRMSGGGQVEELRRALETSKARVIIIDPRYTDSVITEHAEWLPIRPTTDAALVAGIAHTLITEQLLDEALVNRYCVGYDRSTLPDTAAPNASYKDYVLGTGDDGIAKTPEWAADITGIPATRIRQLAREIASARACYICQGWGPQRHANGEQTVRAIQTLPALTGHFGRPGTNNGNWPYGTPYGVPLLPVGKNPITTSIPCYLWTDAIQHPEKMTATTMGVKGADRLKTGIKLFFNQAGNTLLNQHGETNRTRQILADESLCETIIVIENHMTPSAMYADLLLPETSYLEAEDLVDSSYAAGSHNYMIAIQKTVKPMWEVRSTYDICADIAGHLGLREQYTEGRTQAQWAEMHYQQIREKRPYLPEWSVAKEMGVIDQRIATEQQSLAFADFRADAEANPLSTPSGKIEIYSQALADLAQTWTLPEGERIPALPEFCPAKESHLNKALTAKYPLQLSGFHTKGHTHSTYSNVLMLHEAVPDEVWINPIDASARQLKSGDRVHVFNDRGVVELPCKVTQRILPGVAAMPQGAWTRLDGNGVDVGGCINTLTSHHPSPLAKGNPQHTNLVEIKRA
;
A
#
# COMPACT_ATOMS: atom_id res chain seq x y z
N TYR A 1 6.14 10.48 10.23
CA TYR A 1 7.04 10.29 11.38
C TYR A 1 8.51 10.31 11.00
N MET A 2 8.97 9.63 9.94
CA MET A 2 10.41 9.64 9.58
C MET A 2 10.85 10.80 8.69
N HIS A 3 10.17 11.05 7.57
CA HIS A 3 10.54 12.10 6.60
C HIS A 3 9.65 13.35 6.63
N GLY A 4 8.57 13.33 7.43
CA GLY A 4 7.57 14.41 7.48
C GLY A 4 6.65 14.52 6.25
N THR A 5 7.07 13.99 5.09
CA THR A 5 6.31 13.97 3.85
C THR A 5 6.45 12.62 3.11
N TYR A 6 5.48 12.30 2.27
CA TYR A 6 5.52 11.14 1.39
C TYR A 6 5.95 11.56 -0.01
N VAL A 7 7.23 11.32 -0.33
CA VAL A 7 7.86 11.61 -1.62
C VAL A 7 8.93 10.55 -1.89
N GLY A 8 9.19 10.27 -3.17
CA GLY A 8 10.25 9.37 -3.64
C GLY A 8 10.74 9.82 -5.01
N SER A 9 11.99 9.50 -5.34
CA SER A 9 12.56 9.76 -6.66
C SER A 9 11.83 8.96 -7.73
N HIS A 10 11.72 9.48 -8.94
CA HIS A 10 11.12 8.74 -10.06
C HIS A 10 11.99 7.54 -10.47
N PHE A 11 11.42 6.58 -11.21
CA PHE A 11 12.18 5.44 -11.74
C PHE A 11 13.22 5.86 -12.77
N THR A 12 13.05 7.01 -13.44
CA THR A 12 14.04 7.56 -14.38
C THR A 12 15.41 7.78 -13.75
N GLN A 13 15.48 8.05 -12.44
CA GLN A 13 16.76 8.18 -11.74
C GLN A 13 17.60 6.90 -11.80
N ILE A 14 17.00 5.72 -11.97
CA ILE A 14 17.73 4.45 -12.10
C ILE A 14 18.74 4.45 -13.26
N ALA A 15 18.58 5.35 -14.25
CA ALA A 15 19.55 5.56 -15.32
C ALA A 15 20.96 5.96 -14.82
N HIS A 16 21.07 6.43 -13.57
CA HIS A 16 22.33 6.83 -12.94
C HIS A 16 22.82 5.88 -11.85
N SER A 17 22.07 4.82 -11.54
CA SER A 17 22.37 3.84 -10.48
C SER A 17 23.37 2.78 -10.93
N ASP A 18 24.05 2.14 -9.98
CA ASP A 18 24.81 0.90 -10.22
C ASP A 18 24.24 -0.32 -9.46
N LEU A 19 23.40 -0.06 -8.45
CA LEU A 19 22.64 -1.06 -7.71
C LEU A 19 21.19 -0.60 -7.51
N VAL A 20 20.23 -1.50 -7.69
CA VAL A 20 18.80 -1.29 -7.44
C VAL A 20 18.31 -2.38 -6.49
N VAL A 21 17.72 -1.98 -5.36
CA VAL A 21 17.17 -2.89 -4.33
C VAL A 21 15.70 -2.56 -4.12
N LEU A 22 14.83 -3.52 -4.47
CA LEU A 22 13.38 -3.37 -4.48
C LEU A 22 12.75 -4.30 -3.43
N PHE A 23 12.01 -3.74 -2.48
CA PHE A 23 11.28 -4.49 -1.45
C PHE A 23 9.80 -4.65 -1.85
N GLY A 24 9.34 -5.88 -2.09
CA GLY A 24 7.94 -6.20 -2.39
C GLY A 24 7.33 -5.38 -3.53
N LEU A 25 8.11 -5.10 -4.58
CA LEU A 25 7.73 -4.27 -5.71
C LEU A 25 7.69 -5.10 -6.99
N ASN A 26 6.55 -5.05 -7.68
CA ASN A 26 6.26 -5.89 -8.83
C ASN A 26 5.50 -5.11 -9.91
N LEU A 27 6.22 -4.29 -10.68
CA LEU A 27 5.60 -3.46 -11.72
C LEU A 27 5.06 -4.31 -12.87
N SER A 28 5.68 -5.45 -13.16
CA SER A 28 5.28 -6.32 -14.25
C SER A 28 3.92 -6.98 -14.05
N GLU A 29 3.44 -7.07 -12.80
CA GLU A 29 2.06 -7.45 -12.46
C GLU A 29 1.16 -6.25 -12.13
N THR A 30 1.68 -5.21 -11.48
CA THR A 30 0.83 -4.13 -10.94
C THR A 30 0.72 -2.88 -11.81
N ARG A 31 1.52 -2.77 -12.89
CA ARG A 31 1.59 -1.62 -13.81
C ARG A 31 1.76 -2.05 -15.27
N MET A 32 1.03 -3.09 -15.68
CA MET A 32 1.20 -3.79 -16.96
C MET A 32 0.66 -3.08 -18.23
N SER A 33 0.30 -1.80 -18.18
CA SER A 33 -0.32 -1.08 -19.31
C SER A 33 0.62 -0.85 -20.51
N GLY A 34 1.86 -1.34 -20.46
CA GLY A 34 2.87 -1.16 -21.50
C GLY A 34 3.50 0.23 -21.55
N GLY A 35 3.12 1.13 -20.64
CA GLY A 35 3.67 2.49 -20.49
C GLY A 35 3.85 2.88 -19.03
N GLY A 36 4.05 4.17 -18.76
CA GLY A 36 4.23 4.69 -17.39
C GLY A 36 5.42 4.06 -16.67
N GLN A 37 5.24 3.76 -15.37
CA GLN A 37 6.35 3.37 -14.48
C GLN A 37 7.08 2.07 -14.88
N VAL A 38 6.40 1.08 -15.48
CA VAL A 38 7.07 -0.17 -15.92
C VAL A 38 8.05 0.11 -17.06
N GLU A 39 7.65 0.97 -17.99
CA GLU A 39 8.48 1.35 -19.14
C GLU A 39 9.62 2.29 -18.71
N GLU A 40 9.38 3.18 -17.76
CA GLU A 40 10.42 4.03 -17.16
C GLU A 40 11.51 3.18 -16.49
N LEU A 41 11.13 2.22 -15.66
CA LEU A 41 12.09 1.33 -15.00
C LEU A 41 12.92 0.58 -16.05
N ARG A 42 12.27 0.01 -17.08
CA ARG A 42 12.95 -0.73 -18.15
C ARG A 42 13.98 0.14 -18.87
N ARG A 43 13.60 1.34 -19.33
CA ARG A 43 14.51 2.26 -20.05
C ARG A 43 15.66 2.75 -19.17
N ALA A 44 15.37 3.01 -17.89
CA ALA A 44 16.39 3.41 -16.93
C ALA A 44 17.42 2.31 -16.73
N LEU A 45 16.99 1.05 -16.57
CA LEU A 45 17.88 -0.12 -16.47
C LEU A 45 18.63 -0.41 -17.79
N GLU A 46 18.03 -0.16 -18.94
CA GLU A 46 18.72 -0.28 -20.23
C GLU A 46 19.90 0.69 -20.33
N THR A 47 19.79 1.87 -19.70
CA THR A 47 20.83 2.90 -19.67
C THR A 47 21.91 2.59 -18.63
N SER A 48 21.51 2.30 -17.39
CA SER A 48 22.47 2.11 -16.29
C SER A 48 23.13 0.74 -16.28
N LYS A 49 22.44 -0.29 -16.79
CA LYS A 49 22.80 -1.70 -16.60
C LYS A 49 23.01 -2.06 -15.12
N ALA A 50 22.34 -1.35 -14.22
CA ALA A 50 22.47 -1.56 -12.78
C ALA A 50 22.08 -2.99 -12.41
N ARG A 51 22.76 -3.57 -11.41
CA ARG A 51 22.34 -4.85 -10.85
C ARG A 51 21.04 -4.66 -10.08
N VAL A 52 20.07 -5.55 -10.28
CA VAL A 52 18.76 -5.49 -9.62
C VAL A 52 18.63 -6.63 -8.62
N ILE A 53 18.15 -6.32 -7.42
CA ILE A 53 17.80 -7.26 -6.36
C ILE A 53 16.35 -7.02 -5.96
N ILE A 54 15.53 -8.07 -6.02
CA ILE A 54 14.12 -8.03 -5.58
C ILE A 54 13.96 -8.92 -4.36
N ILE A 55 13.52 -8.31 -3.26
CA ILE A 55 13.22 -8.96 -1.99
C ILE A 55 11.70 -9.15 -1.93
N ASP A 56 11.24 -10.39 -2.13
CA ASP A 56 9.80 -10.70 -2.21
C ASP A 56 9.57 -12.18 -1.84
N PRO A 57 8.47 -12.54 -1.14
CA PRO A 57 8.13 -13.94 -0.89
C PRO A 57 7.80 -14.75 -2.16
N ARG A 58 7.44 -14.07 -3.27
CA ARG A 58 7.19 -14.68 -4.57
C ARG A 58 8.33 -14.37 -5.53
N TYR A 59 8.69 -15.34 -6.35
CA TYR A 59 9.47 -15.10 -7.56
C TYR A 59 8.52 -14.47 -8.59
N THR A 60 8.34 -13.15 -8.52
CA THR A 60 7.37 -12.39 -9.31
C THR A 60 7.76 -12.28 -10.78
N ASP A 61 6.85 -11.83 -11.64
CA ASP A 61 7.22 -11.58 -13.04
C ASP A 61 8.27 -10.47 -13.15
N SER A 62 8.28 -9.49 -12.23
CA SER A 62 9.34 -8.49 -12.12
C SER A 62 10.74 -9.06 -11.83
N VAL A 63 10.85 -10.26 -11.24
CA VAL A 63 12.17 -10.90 -11.12
C VAL A 63 12.72 -11.26 -12.51
N ILE A 64 11.83 -11.72 -13.40
CA ILE A 64 12.18 -12.19 -14.73
C ILE A 64 12.47 -11.00 -15.65
N THR A 65 11.56 -10.03 -15.72
CA THR A 65 11.63 -8.94 -16.69
C THR A 65 12.76 -7.94 -16.40
N GLU A 66 13.24 -7.87 -15.15
CA GLU A 66 14.28 -6.96 -14.69
C GLU A 66 15.62 -7.68 -14.53
N HIS A 67 15.68 -8.98 -14.90
CA HIS A 67 16.84 -9.85 -14.70
C HIS A 67 17.40 -9.78 -13.27
N ALA A 68 16.49 -9.72 -12.30
CA ALA A 68 16.85 -9.47 -10.91
C ALA A 68 17.32 -10.74 -10.19
N GLU A 69 18.22 -10.56 -9.24
CA GLU A 69 18.42 -11.54 -8.18
C GLU A 69 17.17 -11.57 -7.28
N TRP A 70 16.59 -12.76 -7.09
CA TRP A 70 15.51 -12.97 -6.14
C TRP A 70 16.06 -13.29 -4.75
N LEU A 71 15.71 -12.48 -3.77
CA LEU A 71 15.93 -12.76 -2.35
C LEU A 71 14.60 -13.18 -1.70
N PRO A 72 14.33 -14.50 -1.57
CA PRO A 72 13.10 -15.00 -0.98
C PRO A 72 13.06 -14.66 0.52
N ILE A 73 12.11 -13.82 0.91
CA ILE A 73 11.90 -13.42 2.30
C ILE A 73 10.59 -14.01 2.85
N ARG A 74 10.58 -14.46 4.11
CA ARG A 74 9.33 -14.80 4.79
C ARG A 74 8.46 -13.54 4.98
N PRO A 75 7.14 -13.58 4.69
CA PRO A 75 6.28 -12.42 4.85
C PRO A 75 6.39 -11.78 6.24
N THR A 76 6.32 -10.43 6.26
CA THR A 76 6.35 -9.58 7.46
C THR A 76 7.70 -9.53 8.21
N THR A 77 8.82 -9.84 7.56
CA THR A 77 10.15 -9.89 8.21
C THR A 77 11.19 -8.89 7.68
N ASP A 78 10.78 -7.99 6.79
CA ASP A 78 11.64 -7.01 6.14
C ASP A 78 12.41 -6.13 7.13
N ALA A 79 11.77 -5.70 8.22
CA ALA A 79 12.45 -4.93 9.27
C ALA A 79 13.56 -5.73 9.98
N ALA A 80 13.44 -7.05 10.10
CA ALA A 80 14.51 -7.90 10.61
C ALA A 80 15.67 -8.01 9.62
N LEU A 81 15.39 -8.13 8.32
CA LEU A 81 16.42 -8.09 7.29
C LEU A 81 17.21 -6.78 7.34
N VAL A 82 16.50 -5.64 7.41
CA VAL A 82 17.13 -4.31 7.52
C VAL A 82 18.01 -4.21 8.76
N ALA A 83 17.55 -4.67 9.92
CA ALA A 83 18.34 -4.63 11.14
C ALA A 83 19.60 -5.53 11.04
N GLY A 84 19.51 -6.69 10.40
CA GLY A 84 20.66 -7.55 10.07
C GLY A 84 21.67 -6.91 9.12
N ILE A 85 21.19 -6.18 8.12
CA ILE A 85 22.02 -5.38 7.22
C ILE A 85 22.71 -4.27 8.02
N ALA A 86 21.95 -3.50 8.80
CA ALA A 86 22.48 -2.41 9.62
C ALA A 86 23.55 -2.90 10.61
N HIS A 87 23.37 -4.08 11.22
CA HIS A 87 24.38 -4.67 12.08
C HIS A 87 25.71 -4.85 11.35
N THR A 88 25.68 -5.43 10.15
CA THR A 88 26.90 -5.61 9.34
C THR A 88 27.54 -4.26 9.02
N LEU A 89 26.74 -3.29 8.57
CA LEU A 89 27.20 -1.94 8.25
C LEU A 89 27.93 -1.28 9.43
N ILE A 90 27.39 -1.42 10.64
CA ILE A 90 27.97 -0.86 11.87
C ILE A 90 29.23 -1.63 12.28
N THR A 91 29.17 -2.95 12.39
CA THR A 91 30.29 -3.75 12.91
C THR A 91 31.50 -3.79 11.98
N GLU A 92 31.28 -3.62 10.68
CA GLU A 92 32.35 -3.54 9.68
C GLU A 92 32.78 -2.09 9.40
N GLN A 93 32.23 -1.10 10.12
CA GLN A 93 32.56 0.32 10.00
C GLN A 93 32.39 0.86 8.57
N LEU A 94 31.27 0.48 7.93
CA LEU A 94 30.95 0.85 6.54
C LEU A 94 30.10 2.13 6.44
N LEU A 95 29.83 2.78 7.58
CA LEU A 95 29.00 3.98 7.66
C LEU A 95 29.85 5.24 7.87
N ASP A 96 29.46 6.33 7.21
CA ASP A 96 29.88 7.67 7.61
C ASP A 96 28.95 8.18 8.72
N GLU A 97 29.25 7.82 9.97
CA GLU A 97 28.38 8.15 11.11
C GLU A 97 28.21 9.67 11.31
N ALA A 98 29.23 10.46 10.96
CA ALA A 98 29.15 11.92 11.04
C ALA A 98 28.14 12.48 10.03
N LEU A 99 28.15 11.94 8.81
CA LEU A 99 27.14 12.25 7.79
C LEU A 99 25.75 11.81 8.25
N VAL A 100 25.60 10.60 8.81
CA VAL A 100 24.31 10.13 9.34
C VAL A 100 23.78 11.11 10.39
N ASN A 101 24.58 11.49 11.38
CA ASN A 101 24.18 12.42 12.45
C ASN A 101 23.96 13.86 11.96
N ARG A 102 24.56 14.24 10.84
CA ARG A 102 24.28 15.54 10.20
C ARG A 102 22.82 15.60 9.71
N TYR A 103 22.34 14.56 9.05
CA TYR A 103 21.01 14.55 8.39
C TYR A 103 19.93 13.81 9.16
N CYS A 104 20.27 13.04 10.19
CA CYS A 104 19.34 12.20 10.93
C CYS A 104 19.32 12.52 12.43
N VAL A 105 18.23 12.12 13.07
CA VAL A 105 18.03 12.14 14.53
C VAL A 105 17.83 10.72 15.03
N GLY A 106 18.61 10.34 16.05
CA GLY A 106 18.46 9.09 16.79
C GLY A 106 19.17 7.86 16.21
N TYR A 107 20.13 8.06 15.31
CA TYR A 107 21.05 6.97 14.93
C TYR A 107 21.88 6.52 16.13
N ASP A 108 22.51 7.47 16.81
CA ASP A 108 23.26 7.27 18.06
C ASP A 108 22.83 8.29 19.13
N ARG A 109 23.46 8.21 20.31
CA ARG A 109 23.15 9.09 21.44
C ARG A 109 23.37 10.58 21.15
N SER A 110 24.28 10.95 20.26
CA SER A 110 24.63 12.37 20.03
C SER A 110 23.50 13.19 19.42
N THR A 111 22.54 12.52 18.76
CA THR A 111 21.39 13.17 18.13
C THR A 111 20.06 12.78 18.75
N LEU A 112 20.05 11.96 19.80
CA LEU A 112 18.81 11.64 20.53
C LEU A 112 18.28 12.87 21.28
N PRO A 113 16.95 13.03 21.39
CA PRO A 113 16.37 14.00 22.31
C PRO A 113 16.81 13.74 23.76
N ASP A 114 16.95 14.80 24.56
CA ASP A 114 17.33 14.68 25.98
C ASP A 114 16.35 13.82 26.80
N THR A 115 15.09 13.80 26.38
CA THR A 115 14.01 13.00 26.97
C THR A 115 14.11 11.50 26.65
N ALA A 116 14.88 11.11 25.63
CA ALA A 116 15.07 9.72 25.27
C ALA A 116 16.08 9.03 26.20
N ALA A 117 15.87 7.74 26.48
CA ALA A 117 16.81 6.97 27.29
C ALA A 117 18.20 6.93 26.63
N PRO A 118 19.30 6.84 27.42
CA PRO A 118 20.66 6.91 26.87
C PRO A 118 20.98 5.84 25.82
N ASN A 119 20.34 4.67 25.93
CA ASN A 119 20.50 3.51 25.04
C ASN A 119 19.30 3.32 24.07
N ALA A 120 18.52 4.37 23.83
CA ALA A 120 17.35 4.32 22.94
C ALA A 120 17.67 4.60 21.46
N SER A 121 18.95 4.58 21.07
CA SER A 121 19.34 4.89 19.69
C SER A 121 19.15 3.68 18.78
N TYR A 122 19.05 3.92 17.48
CA TYR A 122 18.97 2.81 16.52
C TYR A 122 20.22 1.92 16.55
N LYS A 123 21.40 2.52 16.74
CA LYS A 123 22.67 1.79 16.91
C LYS A 123 22.63 0.89 18.14
N ASP A 124 22.07 1.36 19.26
CA ASP A 124 21.91 0.55 20.46
C ASP A 124 20.95 -0.63 20.27
N TYR A 125 19.81 -0.38 19.61
CA TYR A 125 18.86 -1.43 19.23
C TYR A 125 19.51 -2.49 18.33
N VAL A 126 20.30 -2.07 17.33
CA VAL A 126 20.96 -2.99 16.39
C VAL A 126 22.08 -3.79 17.06
N LEU A 127 22.88 -3.18 17.93
CA LEU A 127 23.99 -3.83 18.63
C LEU A 127 23.54 -4.64 19.86
N GLY A 128 22.28 -4.52 20.27
CA GLY A 128 21.74 -5.23 21.44
C GLY A 128 22.12 -4.60 22.78
N THR A 129 22.51 -3.32 22.79
CA THR A 129 22.74 -2.53 24.00
C THR A 129 21.50 -1.74 24.44
N GLY A 130 20.45 -1.75 23.61
CA GLY A 130 19.13 -1.22 23.94
C GLY A 130 18.30 -2.15 24.82
N ASP A 131 17.02 -1.81 24.99
CA ASP A 131 16.12 -2.44 25.97
C ASP A 131 15.85 -3.93 25.75
N ASP A 132 15.94 -4.42 24.51
CA ASP A 132 15.69 -5.83 24.21
C ASP A 132 16.90 -6.75 24.43
N GLY A 133 18.10 -6.19 24.61
CA GLY A 133 19.33 -6.93 24.90
C GLY A 133 19.78 -7.91 23.79
N ILE A 134 19.24 -7.80 22.57
CA ILE A 134 19.48 -8.77 21.50
C ILE A 134 20.24 -8.09 20.35
N ALA A 135 21.46 -8.53 20.07
CA ALA A 135 22.17 -8.07 18.87
C ALA A 135 21.46 -8.56 17.61
N LYS A 136 21.15 -7.64 16.69
CA LYS A 136 20.46 -7.92 15.42
C LYS A 136 21.41 -8.45 14.37
N THR A 137 22.16 -9.49 14.72
CA THR A 137 23.18 -10.10 13.87
C THR A 137 22.59 -10.63 12.56
N PRO A 138 23.41 -10.84 11.51
CA PRO A 138 22.96 -11.53 10.31
C PRO A 138 22.41 -12.94 10.58
N GLU A 139 22.91 -13.64 11.60
CA GLU A 139 22.37 -14.94 12.03
C GLU A 139 20.96 -14.80 12.61
N TRP A 140 20.77 -13.83 13.51
CA TRP A 140 19.44 -13.51 14.06
C TRP A 140 18.45 -13.17 12.93
N ALA A 141 18.87 -12.34 11.97
CA ALA A 141 18.04 -11.99 10.83
C ALA A 141 17.76 -13.20 9.93
N ALA A 142 18.73 -14.10 9.75
CA ALA A 142 18.57 -15.30 8.92
C ALA A 142 17.52 -16.26 9.49
N ASP A 143 17.53 -16.47 10.81
CA ASP A 143 16.56 -17.33 11.49
C ASP A 143 15.12 -16.85 11.31
N ILE A 144 14.93 -15.53 11.32
CA ILE A 144 13.63 -14.88 11.16
C ILE A 144 13.22 -14.83 9.67
N THR A 145 14.09 -14.32 8.82
CA THR A 145 13.74 -13.98 7.42
C THR A 145 13.78 -15.17 6.48
N GLY A 146 14.57 -16.20 6.83
CA GLY A 146 14.91 -17.32 5.94
C GLY A 146 16.03 -17.01 4.95
N ILE A 147 16.57 -15.78 4.91
CA ILE A 147 17.68 -15.40 4.03
C ILE A 147 19.00 -15.79 4.70
N PRO A 148 19.93 -16.50 4.03
CA PRO A 148 21.20 -16.88 4.63
C PRO A 148 22.00 -15.71 5.19
N ALA A 149 22.56 -15.85 6.40
CA ALA A 149 23.34 -14.82 7.08
C ALA A 149 24.55 -14.32 6.25
N THR A 150 25.14 -15.21 5.45
CA THR A 150 26.22 -14.86 4.50
C THR A 150 25.72 -13.90 3.42
N ARG A 151 24.52 -14.12 2.89
CA ARG A 151 23.93 -13.26 1.86
C ARG A 151 23.51 -11.91 2.43
N ILE A 152 22.99 -11.87 3.66
CA ILE A 152 22.67 -10.63 4.38
C ILE A 152 23.91 -9.74 4.52
N ARG A 153 25.05 -10.32 4.93
CA ARG A 153 26.34 -9.60 4.98
C ARG A 153 26.79 -9.09 3.62
N GLN A 154 26.69 -9.94 2.59
CA GLN A 154 27.05 -9.54 1.22
C GLN A 154 26.17 -8.38 0.74
N LEU A 155 24.87 -8.41 1.03
CA LEU A 155 23.94 -7.35 0.64
C LEU A 155 24.29 -6.03 1.33
N ALA A 156 24.64 -6.07 2.62
CA ALA A 156 25.11 -4.89 3.35
C ALA A 156 26.35 -4.26 2.69
N ARG A 157 27.35 -5.08 2.35
CA ARG A 157 28.57 -4.62 1.67
C ARG A 157 28.30 -4.09 0.26
N GLU A 158 27.43 -4.75 -0.49
CA GLU A 158 26.99 -4.30 -1.82
C GLU A 158 26.32 -2.92 -1.74
N ILE A 159 25.37 -2.73 -0.81
CA ILE A 159 24.69 -1.44 -0.62
C ILE A 159 25.67 -0.34 -0.20
N ALA A 160 26.59 -0.64 0.73
CA ALA A 160 27.58 0.34 1.21
C ALA A 160 28.58 0.75 0.12
N SER A 161 29.01 -0.20 -0.71
CA SER A 161 30.02 0.01 -1.76
C SER A 161 29.46 0.59 -3.06
N ALA A 162 28.14 0.51 -3.28
CA ALA A 162 27.49 1.05 -4.46
C ALA A 162 27.74 2.57 -4.58
N ARG A 163 28.03 3.06 -5.78
CA ARG A 163 28.19 4.49 -6.06
C ARG A 163 26.85 5.22 -5.94
N ALA A 164 25.77 4.58 -6.41
CA ALA A 164 24.41 5.07 -6.41
C ALA A 164 23.43 3.90 -6.27
N CYS A 165 23.04 3.61 -5.03
CA CYS A 165 22.06 2.57 -4.73
C CYS A 165 20.64 3.15 -4.74
N TYR A 166 19.80 2.68 -5.65
CA TYR A 166 18.37 2.99 -5.67
C TYR A 166 17.62 2.00 -4.78
N ILE A 167 17.20 2.45 -3.59
CA ILE A 167 16.44 1.63 -2.64
C ILE A 167 14.99 2.10 -2.63
N CYS A 168 14.05 1.21 -2.89
CA CYS A 168 12.62 1.52 -2.81
C CYS A 168 11.78 0.31 -2.38
N GLN A 169 10.54 0.59 -1.98
CA GLN A 169 9.57 -0.43 -1.61
C GLN A 169 8.26 -0.29 -2.40
N GLY A 170 7.58 -1.42 -2.56
CA GLY A 170 6.16 -1.52 -2.92
C GLY A 170 5.22 -1.12 -1.79
N TRP A 171 3.92 -1.20 -2.05
CA TRP A 171 2.88 -1.05 -1.01
C TRP A 171 2.42 -2.38 -0.39
N GLY A 172 2.96 -3.51 -0.85
CA GLY A 172 2.76 -4.82 -0.22
C GLY A 172 3.38 -4.91 1.17
N PRO A 173 4.68 -4.59 1.34
CA PRO A 173 5.39 -4.70 2.62
C PRO A 173 4.79 -3.87 3.77
N GLN A 174 3.90 -2.93 3.51
CA GLN A 174 3.27 -2.08 4.53
C GLN A 174 1.82 -2.45 4.85
N ARG A 175 1.23 -3.42 4.14
CA ARG A 175 -0.17 -3.84 4.35
C ARG A 175 -0.24 -5.12 5.19
N HIS A 176 0.37 -5.04 6.37
CA HIS A 176 0.47 -6.12 7.36
C HIS A 176 0.46 -5.51 8.78
N ALA A 177 0.33 -6.33 9.82
CA ALA A 177 0.04 -5.85 11.18
C ALA A 177 1.06 -4.85 11.76
N ASN A 178 2.31 -4.85 11.26
CA ASN A 178 3.37 -3.93 11.68
C ASN A 178 3.99 -3.20 10.48
N GLY A 179 3.17 -2.91 9.47
CA GLY A 179 3.61 -2.35 8.20
C GLY A 179 4.37 -1.02 8.33
N GLU A 180 4.01 -0.19 9.32
CA GLU A 180 4.67 1.09 9.58
C GLU A 180 6.15 0.90 9.93
N GLN A 181 6.49 -0.14 10.71
CA GLN A 181 7.89 -0.41 11.06
C GLN A 181 8.67 -0.95 9.86
N THR A 182 8.03 -1.71 8.99
CA THR A 182 8.65 -2.16 7.73
C THR A 182 9.01 -0.98 6.84
N VAL A 183 8.08 -0.02 6.64
CA VAL A 183 8.35 1.20 5.88
C VAL A 183 9.51 1.98 6.47
N ARG A 184 9.48 2.24 7.78
CA ARG A 184 10.54 3.03 8.43
C ARG A 184 11.89 2.32 8.40
N ALA A 185 11.91 1.00 8.54
CA ALA A 185 13.14 0.22 8.42
C ALA A 185 13.74 0.36 7.01
N ILE A 186 12.95 0.17 5.95
CA ILE A 186 13.44 0.30 4.57
C ILE A 186 13.93 1.72 4.28
N GLN A 187 13.21 2.75 4.76
CA GLN A 187 13.65 4.16 4.68
C GLN A 187 14.95 4.45 5.43
N THR A 188 15.29 3.65 6.45
CA THR A 188 16.52 3.81 7.24
C THR A 188 17.76 3.40 6.45
N LEU A 189 17.66 2.42 5.53
CA LEU A 189 18.81 1.99 4.73
C LEU A 189 19.47 3.13 3.93
N PRO A 190 18.75 3.87 3.04
CA PRO A 190 19.38 4.95 2.29
C PRO A 190 19.83 6.13 3.17
N ALA A 191 19.22 6.31 4.35
CA ALA A 191 19.66 7.30 5.34
C ALA A 191 21.01 6.92 5.97
N LEU A 192 21.16 5.66 6.42
CA LEU A 192 22.40 5.16 7.01
C LEU A 192 23.54 5.14 6.00
N THR A 193 23.29 4.66 4.79
CA THR A 193 24.35 4.54 3.76
C THR A 193 24.57 5.84 2.99
N GLY A 194 23.90 6.93 3.38
CA GLY A 194 24.09 8.25 2.79
C GLY A 194 23.72 8.34 1.30
N HIS A 195 22.86 7.45 0.79
CA HIS A 195 22.45 7.43 -0.62
C HIS A 195 21.39 8.48 -0.94
N PHE A 196 20.47 8.79 -0.01
CA PHE A 196 19.35 9.72 -0.27
C PHE A 196 19.79 11.09 -0.85
N GLY A 197 18.94 11.67 -1.70
CA GLY A 197 19.13 13.02 -2.25
C GLY A 197 20.27 13.13 -3.27
N ARG A 198 20.80 12.01 -3.77
CA ARG A 198 21.86 11.98 -4.79
C ARG A 198 21.33 11.45 -6.13
N PRO A 199 21.87 11.89 -7.29
CA PRO A 199 21.50 11.30 -8.58
C PRO A 199 21.62 9.78 -8.56
N GLY A 200 20.63 9.08 -9.10
CA GLY A 200 20.62 7.60 -9.09
C GLY A 200 20.12 6.96 -7.80
N THR A 201 19.49 7.70 -6.91
CA THR A 201 19.06 7.19 -5.60
C THR A 201 17.60 7.51 -5.28
N ASN A 202 17.10 6.83 -4.26
CA ASN A 202 15.78 7.07 -3.69
C ASN A 202 15.87 6.98 -2.17
N ASN A 203 14.86 7.50 -1.47
CA ASN A 203 14.80 7.57 -0.01
C ASN A 203 14.10 6.36 0.64
N GLY A 204 13.90 5.25 -0.09
CA GLY A 204 13.22 4.06 0.42
C GLY A 204 11.70 4.07 0.26
N ASN A 205 11.09 5.18 -0.20
CA ASN A 205 9.65 5.22 -0.52
C ASN A 205 9.33 4.63 -1.91
N TRP A 206 8.04 4.44 -2.18
CA TRP A 206 7.56 4.19 -3.53
C TRP A 206 7.93 5.39 -4.45
N PRO A 207 8.36 5.12 -5.70
CA PRO A 207 8.67 6.17 -6.67
C PRO A 207 7.46 7.02 -7.04
N TYR A 208 7.58 8.34 -6.94
CA TYR A 208 6.45 9.23 -7.13
C TYR A 208 6.06 9.39 -8.62
N GLY A 209 4.90 9.98 -8.86
CA GLY A 209 4.42 10.36 -10.19
C GLY A 209 4.35 11.88 -10.33
N THR A 210 4.66 12.39 -11.51
CA THR A 210 4.57 13.81 -11.81
C THR A 210 3.10 14.23 -11.89
N PRO A 211 2.62 15.22 -11.13
CA PRO A 211 1.24 15.66 -11.24
C PRO A 211 1.03 16.52 -12.48
N TYR A 212 -0.05 16.27 -13.23
CA TYR A 212 -0.46 17.17 -14.29
C TYR A 212 -1.18 18.39 -13.71
N GLY A 213 -2.12 18.14 -12.78
CA GLY A 213 -2.87 19.17 -12.05
C GLY A 213 -4.21 19.51 -12.70
N VAL A 214 -4.99 18.49 -13.08
CA VAL A 214 -6.40 18.69 -13.47
C VAL A 214 -7.22 19.05 -12.22
N PRO A 215 -7.98 20.16 -12.21
CA PRO A 215 -8.80 20.54 -11.08
C PRO A 215 -9.89 19.51 -10.76
N LEU A 216 -10.22 19.39 -9.48
CA LEU A 216 -11.36 18.62 -9.00
C LEU A 216 -12.60 19.51 -8.87
N LEU A 217 -13.78 18.90 -8.88
CA LEU A 217 -15.03 19.57 -8.52
C LEU A 217 -14.92 20.20 -7.11
N PRO A 218 -15.57 21.36 -6.86
CA PRO A 218 -15.60 21.96 -5.53
C PRO A 218 -16.26 21.02 -4.51
N VAL A 219 -15.53 20.66 -3.46
CA VAL A 219 -16.02 19.74 -2.39
C VAL A 219 -16.57 20.47 -1.15
N GLY A 220 -16.48 21.81 -1.11
CA GLY A 220 -16.86 22.61 0.06
C GLY A 220 -16.00 22.37 1.30
N LYS A 221 -16.44 22.88 2.46
CA LYS A 221 -15.80 22.63 3.76
C LYS A 221 -16.73 21.79 4.62
N ASN A 222 -16.31 20.57 4.97
CA ASN A 222 -17.03 19.74 5.91
C ASN A 222 -16.91 20.34 7.33
N PRO A 223 -18.02 20.72 8.00
CA PRO A 223 -17.97 21.25 9.36
C PRO A 223 -17.62 20.17 10.40
N ILE A 224 -17.77 18.89 10.05
CA ILE A 224 -17.42 17.76 10.91
C ILE A 224 -15.92 17.50 10.80
N THR A 225 -15.20 17.79 11.88
CA THR A 225 -13.75 17.55 12.00
C THR A 225 -13.42 16.20 12.64
N THR A 226 -14.43 15.55 13.25
CA THR A 226 -14.27 14.22 13.82
C THR A 226 -14.09 13.18 12.72
N SER A 227 -13.07 12.35 12.82
CA SER A 227 -12.81 11.26 11.87
C SER A 227 -12.27 10.01 12.57
N ILE A 228 -12.48 8.88 11.91
CA ILE A 228 -11.99 7.56 12.36
C ILE A 228 -11.01 7.00 11.32
N PRO A 229 -10.13 6.08 11.71
CA PRO A 229 -9.38 5.29 10.73
C PRO A 229 -10.33 4.51 9.83
N CYS A 230 -10.13 4.61 8.51
CA CYS A 230 -11.01 4.02 7.51
C CYS A 230 -11.28 2.53 7.74
N TYR A 231 -10.27 1.75 8.14
CA TYR A 231 -10.42 0.31 8.35
C TYR A 231 -11.31 -0.05 9.55
N LEU A 232 -11.59 0.88 10.48
CA LEU A 232 -12.38 0.61 11.69
C LEU A 232 -13.85 1.00 11.54
N TRP A 233 -14.34 1.11 10.30
CA TRP A 233 -15.74 1.47 10.05
C TRP A 233 -16.72 0.42 10.60
N THR A 234 -16.37 -0.87 10.59
CA THR A 234 -17.20 -1.93 11.20
C THR A 234 -17.27 -1.79 12.72
N ASP A 235 -16.19 -1.37 13.37
CA ASP A 235 -16.19 -1.08 14.81
C ASP A 235 -16.99 0.19 15.14
N ALA A 236 -16.98 1.18 14.25
CA ALA A 236 -17.81 2.37 14.39
C ALA A 236 -19.31 2.07 14.28
N ILE A 237 -19.70 0.96 13.66
CA ILE A 237 -21.07 0.46 13.68
C ILE A 237 -21.34 -0.30 14.99
N GLN A 238 -20.54 -1.31 15.30
CA GLN A 238 -20.84 -2.26 16.37
C GLN A 238 -20.55 -1.72 17.77
N HIS A 239 -19.46 -0.96 17.92
CA HIS A 239 -18.88 -0.55 19.19
C HIS A 239 -18.38 0.91 19.18
N PRO A 240 -19.18 1.88 18.73
CA PRO A 240 -18.75 3.28 18.69
C PRO A 240 -18.30 3.81 20.05
N GLU A 241 -18.86 3.30 21.15
CA GLU A 241 -18.51 3.67 22.52
C GLU A 241 -17.07 3.34 22.92
N LYS A 242 -16.45 2.37 22.24
CA LYS A 242 -15.06 1.95 22.47
C LYS A 242 -14.05 2.77 21.66
N MET A 243 -14.51 3.51 20.66
CA MET A 243 -13.61 4.28 19.79
C MET A 243 -13.20 5.60 20.45
N THR A 244 -11.98 5.66 20.98
CA THR A 244 -11.38 6.89 21.52
C THR A 244 -10.15 7.33 20.73
N ALA A 245 -9.70 8.56 20.97
CA ALA A 245 -8.47 9.10 20.38
C ALA A 245 -7.22 8.25 20.74
N THR A 246 -7.21 7.68 21.95
CA THR A 246 -6.07 6.94 22.51
C THR A 246 -6.16 5.42 22.37
N THR A 247 -7.27 4.88 21.85
CA THR A 247 -7.46 3.43 21.65
C THR A 247 -7.56 3.08 20.16
N MET A 248 -8.39 3.83 19.42
CA MET A 248 -8.77 3.53 18.04
C MET A 248 -8.53 4.72 17.09
N GLY A 249 -7.71 5.68 17.50
CA GLY A 249 -7.22 6.75 16.62
C GLY A 249 -8.27 7.74 16.14
N VAL A 250 -9.33 7.99 16.94
CA VAL A 250 -10.29 9.05 16.65
C VAL A 250 -9.57 10.40 16.62
N LYS A 251 -9.80 11.20 15.57
CA LYS A 251 -9.25 12.55 15.42
C LYS A 251 -10.34 13.58 15.56
N GLY A 252 -9.99 14.77 16.05
CA GLY A 252 -10.93 15.90 16.21
C GLY A 252 -11.93 15.77 17.36
N ALA A 253 -11.87 14.69 18.14
CA ALA A 253 -12.64 14.48 19.36
C ALA A 253 -11.98 13.39 20.23
N ASP A 254 -12.25 13.38 21.54
CA ASP A 254 -11.73 12.35 22.46
C ASP A 254 -12.34 10.96 22.20
N ARG A 255 -13.55 10.93 21.64
CA ARG A 255 -14.27 9.70 21.30
C ARG A 255 -15.31 9.92 20.20
N LEU A 256 -15.68 8.82 19.55
CA LEU A 256 -16.82 8.80 18.64
C LEU A 256 -18.12 8.96 19.45
N LYS A 257 -18.94 9.94 19.09
CA LYS A 257 -20.19 10.25 19.81
C LYS A 257 -21.37 9.41 19.34
N THR A 258 -21.40 9.09 18.06
CA THR A 258 -22.48 8.37 17.40
C THR A 258 -21.86 7.36 16.46
N GLY A 259 -22.36 6.13 16.49
CA GLY A 259 -21.95 5.11 15.53
C GLY A 259 -22.45 5.40 14.12
N ILE A 260 -21.90 4.69 13.14
CA ILE A 260 -22.35 4.83 11.76
C ILE A 260 -23.68 4.10 11.60
N LYS A 261 -24.71 4.84 11.19
CA LYS A 261 -26.07 4.32 10.91
C LYS A 261 -26.46 4.37 9.44
N LEU A 262 -25.77 5.21 8.66
CA LEU A 262 -25.98 5.34 7.23
C LEU A 262 -24.65 5.23 6.50
N PHE A 263 -24.60 4.41 5.45
CA PHE A 263 -23.47 4.34 4.51
C PHE A 263 -23.85 4.87 3.13
N PHE A 264 -22.99 5.71 2.58
CA PHE A 264 -22.93 5.99 1.14
C PHE A 264 -21.67 5.32 0.58
N ASN A 265 -21.85 4.34 -0.30
CA ASN A 265 -20.77 3.64 -0.97
C ASN A 265 -20.88 3.86 -2.48
N GLN A 266 -19.98 4.65 -3.04
CA GLN A 266 -19.93 4.98 -4.46
C GLN A 266 -18.73 4.32 -5.12
N ALA A 267 -18.93 3.69 -6.29
CA ALA A 267 -17.89 3.10 -7.14
C ALA A 267 -16.88 2.23 -6.36
N GLY A 268 -17.41 1.38 -5.49
CA GLY A 268 -16.65 0.81 -4.38
C GLY A 268 -17.15 -0.58 -3.97
N ASN A 269 -16.22 -1.52 -3.89
CA ASN A 269 -16.46 -2.85 -3.32
C ASN A 269 -15.83 -2.99 -1.92
N THR A 270 -15.78 -1.88 -1.19
CA THR A 270 -15.09 -1.72 0.11
C THR A 270 -15.90 -2.20 1.30
N LEU A 271 -17.24 -2.13 1.24
CA LEU A 271 -18.10 -2.62 2.31
C LEU A 271 -17.90 -4.11 2.59
N LEU A 272 -17.66 -4.94 1.57
CA LEU A 272 -17.41 -6.37 1.78
C LEU A 272 -16.12 -6.87 1.15
N ASN A 273 -15.99 -6.82 -0.18
CA ASN A 273 -14.95 -7.58 -0.88
C ASN A 273 -13.51 -7.11 -0.61
N GLN A 274 -13.33 -5.84 -0.24
CA GLN A 274 -12.03 -5.23 0.07
C GLN A 274 -11.83 -4.96 1.58
N HIS A 275 -12.66 -5.56 2.46
CA HIS A 275 -12.54 -5.46 3.91
C HIS A 275 -12.20 -6.82 4.54
N GLY A 276 -11.51 -6.84 5.70
CA GLY A 276 -11.12 -8.09 6.35
C GLY A 276 -12.29 -8.81 7.02
N GLU A 277 -12.10 -10.09 7.34
CA GLU A 277 -13.13 -10.94 7.97
C GLU A 277 -14.51 -10.80 7.31
N THR A 278 -14.60 -11.08 6.00
CA THR A 278 -15.84 -10.87 5.23
C THR A 278 -17.06 -11.57 5.83
N ASN A 279 -16.88 -12.73 6.49
CA ASN A 279 -17.95 -13.44 7.19
C ASN A 279 -18.51 -12.65 8.38
N ARG A 280 -17.64 -12.01 9.19
CA ARG A 280 -18.06 -11.10 10.27
C ARG A 280 -18.73 -9.86 9.68
N THR A 281 -18.08 -9.26 8.68
CA THR A 281 -18.55 -8.00 8.05
C THR A 281 -19.94 -8.15 7.43
N ARG A 282 -20.21 -9.30 6.81
CA ARG A 282 -21.55 -9.65 6.30
C ARG A 282 -22.64 -9.63 7.37
N GLN A 283 -22.36 -10.15 8.55
CA GLN A 283 -23.32 -10.15 9.66
C GLN A 283 -23.63 -8.72 10.10
N ILE A 284 -22.64 -7.83 10.08
CA ILE A 284 -22.81 -6.42 10.42
C ILE A 284 -23.69 -5.71 9.39
N LEU A 285 -23.39 -5.90 8.10
CA LEU A 285 -24.13 -5.25 7.01
C LEU A 285 -25.56 -5.77 6.84
N ALA A 286 -25.83 -7.03 7.24
CA ALA A 286 -27.16 -7.63 7.15
C ALA A 286 -28.07 -7.32 8.36
N ASP A 287 -27.53 -6.71 9.42
CA ASP A 287 -28.28 -6.38 10.63
C ASP A 287 -28.72 -4.90 10.61
N GLU A 288 -29.98 -4.67 10.25
CA GLU A 288 -30.60 -3.34 10.18
C GLU A 288 -30.61 -2.61 11.54
N SER A 289 -30.47 -3.32 12.67
CA SER A 289 -30.35 -2.68 13.99
C SER A 289 -28.97 -2.05 14.21
N LEU A 290 -27.96 -2.55 13.47
CA LEU A 290 -26.59 -2.05 13.49
C LEU A 290 -26.42 -0.91 12.48
N CYS A 291 -26.70 -1.18 11.21
CA CYS A 291 -26.62 -0.21 10.11
C CYS A 291 -28.00 -0.03 9.48
N GLU A 292 -28.60 1.14 9.66
CA GLU A 292 -30.01 1.40 9.34
C GLU A 292 -30.26 1.64 7.84
N THR A 293 -29.27 2.14 7.10
CA THR A 293 -29.42 2.40 5.66
C THR A 293 -28.09 2.33 4.92
N ILE A 294 -28.05 1.59 3.82
CA ILE A 294 -26.91 1.45 2.92
C ILE A 294 -27.34 1.89 1.52
N ILE A 295 -26.72 2.97 1.05
CA ILE A 295 -26.94 3.52 -0.28
C ILE A 295 -25.70 3.22 -1.13
N VAL A 296 -25.90 2.55 -2.26
CA VAL A 296 -24.82 2.19 -3.17
C VAL A 296 -25.04 2.84 -4.52
N ILE A 297 -24.03 3.57 -5.00
CA ILE A 297 -23.96 4.10 -6.37
C ILE A 297 -22.91 3.28 -7.12
N GLU A 298 -23.34 2.49 -8.11
CA GLU A 298 -22.46 1.49 -8.73
C GLU A 298 -22.92 1.14 -10.14
N ASN A 299 -21.97 0.73 -11.00
CA ASN A 299 -22.27 0.30 -12.37
C ASN A 299 -22.31 -1.24 -12.55
N HIS A 300 -22.05 -2.00 -11.49
CA HIS A 300 -22.14 -3.46 -11.43
C HIS A 300 -22.79 -3.94 -10.12
N MET A 301 -23.45 -5.10 -10.14
CA MET A 301 -23.94 -5.76 -8.91
C MET A 301 -22.78 -6.45 -8.16
N THR A 302 -21.90 -5.65 -7.53
CA THR A 302 -20.76 -6.13 -6.74
C THR A 302 -21.21 -6.77 -5.42
N PRO A 303 -20.34 -7.56 -4.74
CA PRO A 303 -20.62 -8.06 -3.40
C PRO A 303 -21.05 -6.98 -2.39
N SER A 304 -20.50 -5.76 -2.47
CA SER A 304 -20.99 -4.64 -1.66
C SER A 304 -22.40 -4.16 -2.09
N ALA A 305 -22.67 -4.08 -3.39
CA ALA A 305 -23.98 -3.65 -3.91
C ALA A 305 -25.13 -4.59 -3.51
N MET A 306 -24.84 -5.87 -3.25
CA MET A 306 -25.83 -6.84 -2.75
C MET A 306 -26.39 -6.51 -1.34
N TYR A 307 -25.75 -5.60 -0.59
CA TYR A 307 -26.22 -5.13 0.73
C TYR A 307 -26.87 -3.75 0.65
N ALA A 308 -27.10 -3.21 -0.55
CA ALA A 308 -27.75 -1.91 -0.69
C ALA A 308 -29.24 -2.01 -0.33
N ASP A 309 -29.71 -1.11 0.53
CA ASP A 309 -31.13 -0.81 0.68
C ASP A 309 -31.62 0.02 -0.51
N LEU A 310 -30.76 0.91 -1.00
CA LEU A 310 -30.98 1.70 -2.21
C LEU A 310 -29.78 1.56 -3.15
N LEU A 311 -30.03 0.97 -4.32
CA LEU A 311 -29.04 0.83 -5.38
C LEU A 311 -29.33 1.83 -6.50
N LEU A 312 -28.36 2.68 -6.82
CA LEU A 312 -28.44 3.72 -7.84
C LEU A 312 -27.46 3.38 -8.98
N PRO A 313 -27.94 3.05 -10.18
CA PRO A 313 -27.09 2.59 -11.26
C PRO A 313 -26.32 3.76 -11.91
N GLU A 314 -24.99 3.67 -11.89
CA GLU A 314 -24.09 4.71 -12.43
C GLU A 314 -23.67 4.44 -13.88
N THR A 315 -23.43 5.50 -14.64
CA THR A 315 -22.67 5.43 -15.91
C THR A 315 -21.26 4.84 -15.69
N SER A 316 -20.85 3.94 -16.59
CA SER A 316 -19.45 3.56 -16.78
C SER A 316 -18.63 4.67 -17.42
N TYR A 317 -17.31 4.56 -17.34
CA TYR A 317 -16.39 5.53 -17.97
C TYR A 317 -16.55 5.59 -19.51
N LEU A 318 -17.13 4.57 -20.15
CA LEU A 318 -17.41 4.54 -21.60
C LEU A 318 -18.66 5.37 -21.98
N GLU A 319 -19.52 5.66 -20.99
CA GLU A 319 -20.78 6.40 -21.13
C GLU A 319 -20.65 7.85 -20.64
N ALA A 320 -19.50 8.23 -20.10
CA ALA A 320 -19.23 9.52 -19.50
C ALA A 320 -18.33 10.41 -20.38
N GLU A 321 -18.45 11.72 -20.19
CA GLU A 321 -17.49 12.72 -20.68
C GLU A 321 -16.80 13.32 -19.47
N ASP A 322 -15.48 13.47 -19.52
CA ASP A 322 -14.71 13.98 -18.38
C ASP A 322 -13.37 14.60 -18.82
N LEU A 323 -12.74 15.37 -17.94
CA LEU A 323 -11.38 15.84 -18.08
C LEU A 323 -10.53 15.19 -16.98
N VAL A 324 -9.58 14.35 -17.38
CA VAL A 324 -8.78 13.56 -16.42
C VAL A 324 -7.29 13.71 -16.68
N ASP A 325 -6.49 13.33 -15.69
CA ASP A 325 -5.07 13.04 -15.91
C ASP A 325 -4.77 11.54 -15.77
N SER A 326 -3.56 11.13 -16.17
CA SER A 326 -3.12 9.73 -16.08
C SER A 326 -2.75 9.27 -14.65
N SER A 327 -3.08 10.09 -13.64
CA SER A 327 -2.89 9.84 -12.21
C SER A 327 -1.43 9.48 -11.83
N TYR A 328 -1.25 8.94 -10.63
CA TYR A 328 0.07 8.62 -10.06
C TYR A 328 0.78 7.44 -10.76
N ALA A 329 0.09 6.66 -11.60
CA ALA A 329 0.64 5.46 -12.24
C ALA A 329 1.53 5.78 -13.46
N ALA A 330 1.53 7.03 -13.91
CA ALA A 330 2.20 7.45 -15.14
C ALA A 330 3.72 7.71 -14.97
N GLY A 331 4.21 7.80 -13.72
CA GLY A 331 5.62 8.06 -13.44
C GLY A 331 6.01 9.51 -13.70
N SER A 332 7.21 9.75 -14.22
CA SER A 332 7.71 11.07 -14.60
C SER A 332 7.02 11.69 -15.83
N HIS A 333 6.21 10.92 -16.56
CA HIS A 333 5.41 11.36 -17.70
C HIS A 333 3.92 11.39 -17.31
N ASN A 334 3.27 12.56 -17.27
CA ASN A 334 1.82 12.64 -17.01
C ASN A 334 1.10 13.39 -18.14
N TYR A 335 -0.13 12.98 -18.42
CA TYR A 335 -0.93 13.44 -19.55
C TYR A 335 -2.29 13.93 -19.07
N MET A 336 -2.86 14.89 -19.80
CA MET A 336 -4.27 15.29 -19.66
C MET A 336 -5.08 14.75 -20.84
N ILE A 337 -6.25 14.20 -20.52
CA ILE A 337 -7.12 13.51 -21.49
C ILE A 337 -8.52 14.09 -21.36
N ALA A 338 -9.15 14.40 -22.50
CA ALA A 338 -10.60 14.54 -22.58
C ALA A 338 -11.20 13.15 -22.83
N ILE A 339 -11.89 12.60 -21.83
CA ILE A 339 -12.69 11.38 -21.98
C ILE A 339 -13.93 11.74 -22.79
N GLN A 340 -14.18 10.98 -23.85
CA GLN A 340 -15.36 11.09 -24.68
C GLN A 340 -16.28 9.88 -24.47
N LYS A 341 -17.59 10.12 -24.58
CA LYS A 341 -18.58 9.06 -24.69
C LYS A 341 -18.27 8.17 -25.88
N THR A 342 -17.99 6.90 -25.60
CA THR A 342 -17.83 5.87 -26.63
C THR A 342 -19.17 5.19 -26.94
N VAL A 343 -20.03 5.08 -25.93
CA VAL A 343 -21.39 4.55 -26.06
C VAL A 343 -22.38 5.50 -25.41
N LYS A 344 -23.66 5.37 -25.78
CA LYS A 344 -24.74 6.08 -25.08
C LYS A 344 -25.00 5.38 -23.74
N PRO A 345 -25.33 6.11 -22.66
CA PRO A 345 -25.77 5.53 -21.40
C PRO A 345 -26.83 4.44 -21.63
N MET A 346 -26.58 3.25 -21.08
CA MET A 346 -27.48 2.11 -21.22
C MET A 346 -28.63 2.19 -20.19
N TRP A 347 -29.83 1.77 -20.60
CA TRP A 347 -30.98 1.69 -19.70
C TRP A 347 -31.28 3.02 -18.97
N GLU A 348 -31.38 2.99 -17.64
CA GLU A 348 -31.71 4.14 -16.79
C GLU A 348 -30.47 4.64 -16.00
N VAL A 349 -29.25 4.29 -16.42
CA VAL A 349 -28.03 4.71 -15.72
C VAL A 349 -27.84 6.22 -15.80
N ARG A 350 -27.27 6.80 -14.73
CA ARG A 350 -27.02 8.24 -14.62
C ARG A 350 -25.63 8.51 -14.06
N SER A 351 -25.07 9.68 -14.36
CA SER A 351 -23.78 10.07 -13.75
C SER A 351 -23.94 10.28 -12.25
N THR A 352 -22.90 10.01 -11.45
CA THR A 352 -22.91 10.37 -10.02
C THR A 352 -23.16 11.86 -9.82
N TYR A 353 -22.68 12.72 -10.73
CA TYR A 353 -22.95 14.15 -10.69
C TYR A 353 -24.45 14.46 -10.74
N ASP A 354 -25.18 13.87 -11.69
CA ASP A 354 -26.62 14.12 -11.83
C ASP A 354 -27.44 13.51 -10.69
N ILE A 355 -27.02 12.32 -10.20
CA ILE A 355 -27.62 11.69 -9.01
C ILE A 355 -27.47 12.61 -7.79
N CYS A 356 -26.25 13.08 -7.52
CA CYS A 356 -25.97 13.99 -6.42
C CYS A 356 -26.65 15.37 -6.59
N ALA A 357 -26.79 15.87 -7.82
CA ALA A 357 -27.52 17.11 -8.10
C ALA A 357 -29.02 17.00 -7.77
N ASP A 358 -29.62 15.83 -7.98
CA ASP A 358 -31.02 15.58 -7.62
C ASP A 358 -31.20 15.41 -6.11
N ILE A 359 -30.28 14.69 -5.45
CA ILE A 359 -30.22 14.62 -3.98
C ILE A 359 -30.10 16.03 -3.40
N ALA A 360 -29.18 16.85 -3.91
CA ALA A 360 -29.04 18.24 -3.51
C ALA A 360 -30.33 19.04 -3.77
N GLY A 361 -31.05 18.77 -4.86
CA GLY A 361 -32.36 19.38 -5.15
C GLY A 361 -33.43 19.05 -4.12
N HIS A 362 -33.52 17.80 -3.67
CA HIS A 362 -34.42 17.42 -2.58
C HIS A 362 -34.06 18.08 -1.25
N LEU A 363 -32.78 18.44 -1.06
CA LEU A 363 -32.31 19.21 0.11
C LEU A 363 -32.44 20.74 -0.07
N GLY A 364 -32.91 21.23 -1.22
CA GLY A 364 -32.99 22.67 -1.53
C GLY A 364 -31.65 23.32 -1.89
N LEU A 365 -30.63 22.53 -2.24
CA LEU A 365 -29.24 22.95 -2.47
C LEU A 365 -28.78 22.77 -3.93
N ARG A 366 -29.69 22.49 -4.89
CA ARG A 366 -29.32 22.20 -6.29
C ARG A 366 -28.50 23.30 -6.95
N GLU A 367 -28.88 24.56 -6.77
CA GLU A 367 -28.16 25.69 -7.38
C GLU A 367 -26.75 25.84 -6.80
N GLN A 368 -26.59 25.59 -5.50
CA GLN A 368 -25.29 25.65 -4.83
C GLN A 368 -24.39 24.48 -5.22
N TYR A 369 -24.97 23.29 -5.41
CA TYR A 369 -24.24 22.10 -5.84
C TYR A 369 -23.80 22.22 -7.31
N THR A 370 -24.70 22.63 -8.19
CA THR A 370 -24.42 22.65 -9.64
C THR A 370 -23.73 23.92 -10.10
N GLU A 371 -23.89 25.03 -9.36
CA GLU A 371 -23.56 26.39 -9.81
C GLU A 371 -24.11 26.70 -11.21
N GLY A 372 -25.25 26.11 -11.57
CA GLY A 372 -25.85 26.24 -12.90
C GLY A 372 -25.12 25.51 -14.04
N ARG A 373 -24.18 24.61 -13.72
CA ARG A 373 -23.39 23.85 -14.69
C ARG A 373 -23.80 22.37 -14.74
N THR A 374 -23.60 21.78 -15.91
CA THR A 374 -23.57 20.32 -16.11
C THR A 374 -22.16 19.78 -15.88
N GLN A 375 -21.99 18.46 -15.73
CA GLN A 375 -20.66 17.84 -15.62
C GLN A 375 -19.74 18.21 -16.80
N ALA A 376 -20.26 18.21 -18.02
CA ALA A 376 -19.49 18.61 -19.21
C ALA A 376 -19.03 20.08 -19.16
N GLN A 377 -19.87 20.98 -18.63
CA GLN A 377 -19.49 22.38 -18.44
C GLN A 377 -18.47 22.58 -17.31
N TRP A 378 -18.47 21.71 -16.29
CA TRP A 378 -17.39 21.66 -15.30
C TRP A 378 -16.07 21.26 -15.93
N ALA A 379 -16.05 20.21 -16.76
CA ALA A 379 -14.85 19.79 -17.48
C ALA A 379 -14.28 20.92 -18.38
N GLU A 380 -15.14 21.61 -19.14
CA GLU A 380 -14.74 22.77 -19.94
C GLU A 380 -14.18 23.91 -19.08
N MET A 381 -14.84 24.24 -17.96
CA MET A 381 -14.36 25.28 -17.05
C MET A 381 -12.97 24.94 -16.46
N HIS A 382 -12.78 23.70 -16.00
CA HIS A 382 -11.51 23.24 -15.47
C HIS A 382 -10.41 23.24 -16.53
N TYR A 383 -10.74 22.88 -17.77
CA TYR A 383 -9.83 23.04 -18.90
C TYR A 383 -9.40 24.51 -19.09
N GLN A 384 -10.34 25.45 -19.06
CA GLN A 384 -10.03 26.87 -19.20
C GLN A 384 -9.13 27.39 -18.07
N GLN A 385 -9.34 26.96 -16.83
CA GLN A 385 -8.45 27.31 -15.70
C GLN A 385 -7.01 26.82 -15.89
N ILE A 386 -6.82 25.67 -16.56
CA ILE A 386 -5.51 25.16 -16.91
C ILE A 386 -4.91 26.02 -18.04
N ARG A 387 -5.70 26.32 -19.07
CA ARG A 387 -5.30 27.13 -20.23
C ARG A 387 -4.91 28.56 -19.87
N GLU A 388 -5.55 29.19 -18.88
CA GLU A 388 -5.14 30.49 -18.34
C GLU A 388 -3.67 30.50 -17.89
N LYS A 389 -3.20 29.38 -17.34
CA LYS A 389 -1.80 29.19 -16.91
C LYS A 389 -0.91 28.60 -18.00
N ARG A 390 -1.50 28.08 -19.08
CA ARG A 390 -0.84 27.40 -20.21
C ARG A 390 -1.43 27.86 -21.55
N PRO A 391 -1.13 29.11 -22.00
CA PRO A 391 -1.80 29.71 -23.16
C PRO A 391 -1.54 29.02 -24.50
N TYR A 392 -0.57 28.10 -24.55
CA TYR A 392 -0.28 27.28 -25.73
C TYR A 392 -1.33 26.18 -25.96
N LEU A 393 -2.16 25.86 -24.95
CA LEU A 393 -3.22 24.89 -25.09
C LEU A 393 -4.32 25.41 -26.04
N PRO A 394 -4.86 24.56 -26.93
CA PRO A 394 -5.84 24.98 -27.93
C PRO A 394 -7.19 25.37 -27.31
N GLU A 395 -8.13 25.89 -28.10
CA GLU A 395 -9.50 26.09 -27.62
C GLU A 395 -10.16 24.75 -27.25
N TRP A 396 -11.11 24.77 -26.30
CA TRP A 396 -11.79 23.54 -25.83
C TRP A 396 -12.48 22.78 -26.97
N SER A 397 -13.04 23.49 -27.95
CA SER A 397 -13.67 22.89 -29.14
C SER A 397 -12.72 22.03 -29.97
N VAL A 398 -11.42 22.27 -29.89
CA VAL A 398 -10.36 21.46 -30.52
C VAL A 398 -9.84 20.43 -29.52
N ALA A 399 -9.51 20.86 -28.30
CA ALA A 399 -8.90 20.01 -27.27
C ALA A 399 -9.73 18.76 -26.97
N LYS A 400 -11.05 18.92 -26.86
CA LYS A 400 -11.96 17.81 -26.54
C LYS A 400 -11.93 16.68 -27.57
N GLU A 401 -11.51 16.96 -28.82
CA GLU A 401 -11.43 16.00 -29.93
C GLU A 401 -10.04 15.36 -30.10
N MET A 402 -9.04 15.78 -29.32
CA MET A 402 -7.66 15.29 -29.46
C MET A 402 -7.41 13.95 -28.75
N GLY A 403 -8.26 13.57 -27.79
CA GLY A 403 -7.95 12.51 -26.84
C GLY A 403 -6.91 12.98 -25.82
N VAL A 404 -5.63 12.72 -26.09
CA VAL A 404 -4.52 13.24 -25.27
C VAL A 404 -4.26 14.70 -25.65
N ILE A 405 -4.53 15.62 -24.71
CA ILE A 405 -4.48 17.06 -24.96
C ILE A 405 -3.07 17.61 -24.80
N ASP A 406 -2.38 17.20 -23.73
CA ASP A 406 -1.07 17.74 -23.34
C ASP A 406 -0.31 16.74 -22.47
N GLN A 407 0.99 16.94 -22.35
CA GLN A 407 1.89 16.12 -21.57
C GLN A 407 2.85 16.99 -20.73
N ARG A 408 3.07 16.57 -19.48
CA ARG A 408 4.18 17.03 -18.63
C ARG A 408 5.20 15.93 -18.45
N ILE A 409 6.47 16.31 -18.51
CA ILE A 409 7.61 15.45 -18.25
C ILE A 409 8.44 16.09 -17.13
N ALA A 410 8.76 15.31 -16.09
CA ALA A 410 9.62 15.77 -15.01
C ALA A 410 11.02 16.15 -15.53
N THR A 411 11.59 17.21 -15.00
CA THR A 411 13.04 17.46 -15.17
C THR A 411 13.86 16.52 -14.28
N GLU A 412 15.17 16.44 -14.54
CA GLU A 412 16.11 15.70 -13.66
C GLU A 412 16.02 16.17 -12.20
N GLN A 413 15.99 17.48 -11.97
CA GLN A 413 15.87 18.04 -10.62
C GLN A 413 14.53 17.68 -9.95
N GLN A 414 13.42 17.74 -10.70
CA GLN A 414 12.11 17.31 -10.21
C GLN A 414 12.02 15.80 -9.97
N SER A 415 12.93 15.03 -10.57
CA SER A 415 12.95 13.59 -10.48
C SER A 415 13.62 13.04 -9.22
N LEU A 416 14.37 13.88 -8.50
CA LEU A 416 15.18 13.49 -7.36
C LEU A 416 14.57 13.97 -6.03
N ALA A 417 14.13 13.04 -5.19
CA ALA A 417 13.66 13.37 -3.86
C ALA A 417 14.81 13.79 -2.94
N PHE A 418 14.57 14.84 -2.14
CA PHE A 418 15.50 15.38 -1.13
C PHE A 418 16.83 15.92 -1.67
N ALA A 419 16.90 16.31 -2.95
CA ALA A 419 18.09 16.95 -3.52
C ALA A 419 18.49 18.21 -2.75
N ASP A 420 17.54 19.13 -2.52
CA ASP A 420 17.80 20.40 -1.86
C ASP A 420 18.15 20.21 -0.36
N PHE A 421 17.43 19.32 0.34
CA PHE A 421 17.77 18.93 1.72
C PHE A 421 19.18 18.34 1.83
N ARG A 422 19.58 17.51 0.84
CA ARG A 422 20.91 16.92 0.82
C ARG A 422 21.99 17.97 0.55
N ALA A 423 21.72 18.93 -0.33
CA ALA A 423 22.65 20.02 -0.64
C ALA A 423 22.85 20.96 0.56
N ASP A 424 21.75 21.37 1.20
CA ASP A 424 21.75 22.24 2.38
C ASP A 424 20.54 21.96 3.27
N ALA A 425 20.77 21.20 4.35
CA ALA A 425 19.73 20.79 5.30
C ALA A 425 19.25 21.93 6.20
N GLU A 426 20.05 22.98 6.39
CA GLU A 426 19.65 24.14 7.20
C GLU A 426 18.74 25.08 6.40
N ALA A 427 19.08 25.30 5.13
CA ALA A 427 18.26 26.11 4.23
C ALA A 427 16.98 25.37 3.77
N ASN A 428 17.02 24.03 3.67
CA ASN A 428 15.93 23.21 3.15
C ASN A 428 15.53 22.08 4.11
N PRO A 429 15.12 22.38 5.35
CA PRO A 429 14.77 21.36 6.33
C PRO A 429 13.56 20.53 5.89
N LEU A 430 13.49 19.27 6.33
CA LEU A 430 12.30 18.44 6.16
C LEU A 430 11.13 18.96 7.02
N SER A 431 9.91 18.53 6.71
CA SER A 431 8.71 18.90 7.48
C SER A 431 8.52 18.12 8.79
N THR A 432 9.53 17.35 9.20
CA THR A 432 9.61 16.71 10.52
C THR A 432 9.82 17.75 11.62
N PRO A 433 9.40 17.47 12.87
CA PRO A 433 9.67 18.36 14.01
C PRO A 433 11.14 18.81 14.13
N SER A 434 12.09 17.92 13.87
CA SER A 434 13.53 18.24 13.92
C SER A 434 14.12 18.90 12.67
N GLY A 435 13.35 19.03 11.58
CA GLY A 435 13.88 19.39 10.26
C GLY A 435 14.77 18.34 9.58
N LYS A 436 14.98 17.17 10.20
CA LYS A 436 15.90 16.10 9.77
C LYS A 436 15.17 14.76 9.57
N ILE A 437 15.86 13.74 9.07
CA ILE A 437 15.32 12.38 9.02
C ILE A 437 15.23 11.81 10.45
N GLU A 438 14.03 11.56 10.95
CA GLU A 438 13.81 11.04 12.31
C GLU A 438 13.83 9.51 12.33
N ILE A 439 15.02 8.93 12.53
CA ILE A 439 15.16 7.49 12.79
C ILE A 439 14.50 7.19 14.15
N TYR A 440 14.85 7.95 15.18
CA TYR A 440 14.07 8.03 16.42
C TYR A 440 13.03 9.14 16.29
N SER A 441 11.75 8.82 16.51
CA SER A 441 10.67 9.81 16.51
C SER A 441 10.13 10.03 17.92
N GLN A 442 10.38 11.22 18.47
CA GLN A 442 9.86 11.61 19.78
C GLN A 442 8.32 11.59 19.79
N ALA A 443 7.68 12.01 18.69
CA ALA A 443 6.23 11.95 18.56
C ALA A 443 5.67 10.52 18.71
N LEU A 444 6.38 9.49 18.23
CA LEU A 444 5.98 8.10 18.42
C LEU A 444 6.21 7.63 19.86
N ALA A 445 7.31 8.07 20.50
CA ALA A 445 7.57 7.80 21.92
C ALA A 445 6.45 8.38 22.81
N ASP A 446 6.00 9.60 22.53
CA ASP A 446 4.93 10.27 23.27
C ASP A 446 3.57 9.57 23.05
N LEU A 447 3.29 9.13 21.82
CA LEU A 447 2.08 8.34 21.52
C LEU A 447 2.09 7.01 22.28
N ALA A 448 3.23 6.33 22.34
CA ALA A 448 3.35 5.05 23.05
C ALA A 448 3.06 5.16 24.55
N GLN A 449 3.29 6.33 25.17
CA GLN A 449 2.98 6.57 26.58
C GLN A 449 1.50 6.89 26.83
N THR A 450 0.80 7.43 25.82
CA THR A 450 -0.57 7.94 25.97
C THR A 450 -1.63 7.00 25.41
N TRP A 451 -1.25 6.15 24.45
CA TRP A 451 -2.16 5.22 23.81
C TRP A 451 -2.33 3.96 24.64
N THR A 452 -3.58 3.49 24.71
CA THR A 452 -3.92 2.18 25.28
C THR A 452 -3.98 1.18 24.13
N LEU A 453 -2.99 0.29 24.08
CA LEU A 453 -2.86 -0.73 23.04
C LEU A 453 -3.27 -2.12 23.58
N PRO A 454 -3.79 -3.01 22.72
CA PRO A 454 -3.92 -4.42 23.04
C PRO A 454 -2.61 -5.05 23.55
N GLU A 455 -2.75 -6.10 24.36
CA GLU A 455 -1.59 -6.81 24.91
C GLU A 455 -0.66 -7.32 23.79
N GLY A 456 0.64 -7.04 23.93
CA GLY A 456 1.67 -7.43 22.96
C GLY A 456 1.87 -6.48 21.78
N GLU A 457 1.00 -5.49 21.60
CA GLU A 457 1.22 -4.41 20.63
C GLU A 457 2.11 -3.30 21.18
N ARG A 458 2.79 -2.60 20.28
CA ARG A 458 3.70 -1.49 20.61
C ARG A 458 3.79 -0.49 19.49
N ILE A 459 4.06 0.77 19.85
CA ILE A 459 4.43 1.85 18.93
C ILE A 459 5.88 2.24 19.22
N PRO A 460 6.88 1.54 18.65
CA PRO A 460 8.27 1.88 18.93
C PRO A 460 8.68 3.21 18.30
N ALA A 461 9.48 3.96 19.07
CA ALA A 461 10.10 5.21 18.63
C ALA A 461 11.14 5.00 17.52
N LEU A 462 11.69 3.79 17.42
CA LEU A 462 12.67 3.35 16.42
C LEU A 462 12.02 2.43 15.35
N PRO A 463 12.64 2.28 14.17
CA PRO A 463 12.21 1.32 13.13
C PRO A 463 12.60 -0.12 13.49
N GLU A 464 11.98 -0.66 14.54
CA GLU A 464 12.31 -1.98 15.10
C GLU A 464 11.49 -3.10 14.46
N PHE A 465 12.05 -4.31 14.44
CA PHE A 465 11.30 -5.49 14.05
C PHE A 465 10.29 -5.85 15.14
N CYS A 466 9.01 -5.70 14.80
CA CYS A 466 7.89 -6.13 15.63
C CYS A 466 7.31 -7.43 15.03
N PRO A 467 7.40 -8.58 15.72
CA PRO A 467 6.79 -9.82 15.25
C PRO A 467 5.28 -9.64 15.08
N ALA A 468 4.75 -10.02 13.91
CA ALA A 468 3.31 -10.05 13.72
C ALA A 468 2.70 -11.26 14.44
N LYS A 469 1.50 -11.11 15.00
CA LYS A 469 0.79 -12.16 15.75
C LYS A 469 0.60 -13.43 14.91
N GLU A 470 0.18 -13.27 13.65
CA GLU A 470 0.02 -14.34 12.66
C GLU A 470 1.28 -14.44 11.78
N SER A 471 2.40 -14.85 12.37
CA SER A 471 3.66 -15.09 11.67
C SER A 471 4.20 -16.50 11.93
N HIS A 472 5.21 -16.92 11.16
CA HIS A 472 5.89 -18.21 11.37
C HIS A 472 6.64 -18.31 12.72
N LEU A 473 6.81 -17.20 13.43
CA LEU A 473 7.40 -17.15 14.77
C LEU A 473 6.40 -17.59 15.85
N ASN A 474 5.09 -17.51 15.59
CA ASN A 474 4.06 -17.96 16.52
C ASN A 474 3.88 -19.49 16.41
N LYS A 475 4.61 -20.25 17.23
CA LYS A 475 4.60 -21.73 17.22
C LYS A 475 3.26 -22.34 17.62
N ALA A 476 2.50 -21.66 18.48
CA ALA A 476 1.18 -22.12 18.88
C ALA A 476 0.18 -22.04 17.71
N LEU A 477 0.14 -20.91 16.99
CA LEU A 477 -0.74 -20.76 15.84
C LEU A 477 -0.27 -21.59 14.63
N THR A 478 1.03 -21.67 14.37
CA THR A 478 1.55 -22.47 13.25
C THR A 478 1.38 -23.98 13.43
N ALA A 479 1.21 -24.47 14.67
CA ALA A 479 0.82 -25.86 14.91
C ALA A 479 -0.60 -26.17 14.40
N LYS A 480 -1.48 -25.16 14.34
CA LYS A 480 -2.85 -25.27 13.83
C LYS A 480 -2.95 -24.90 12.35
N TYR A 481 -2.24 -23.84 11.95
CA TYR A 481 -2.28 -23.22 10.63
C TYR A 481 -0.84 -22.97 10.14
N PRO A 482 -0.20 -23.97 9.52
CA PRO A 482 1.25 -23.97 9.29
C PRO A 482 1.73 -23.07 8.15
N LEU A 483 0.83 -22.57 7.29
CA LEU A 483 1.20 -21.77 6.12
C LEU A 483 0.93 -20.29 6.35
N GLN A 484 1.94 -19.43 6.11
CA GLN A 484 1.73 -17.99 6.01
C GLN A 484 1.08 -17.66 4.65
N LEU A 485 -0.10 -17.03 4.65
CA LEU A 485 -0.81 -16.63 3.44
C LEU A 485 -0.72 -15.11 3.23
N SER A 486 -0.23 -14.71 2.05
CA SER A 486 -0.25 -13.32 1.60
C SER A 486 -1.11 -13.12 0.36
N GLY A 487 -1.90 -12.05 0.35
CA GLY A 487 -2.56 -11.58 -0.87
C GLY A 487 -1.59 -10.92 -1.86
N PHE A 488 -1.91 -10.89 -3.15
CA PHE A 488 -1.22 -10.05 -4.13
C PHE A 488 -2.19 -9.50 -5.18
N HIS A 489 -1.81 -8.41 -5.85
CA HIS A 489 -2.55 -7.90 -7.00
C HIS A 489 -2.16 -8.71 -8.23
N THR A 490 -3.14 -9.21 -8.96
CA THR A 490 -2.95 -10.03 -10.15
C THR A 490 -3.09 -9.22 -11.43
N LYS A 491 -2.67 -9.81 -12.56
CA LYS A 491 -2.85 -9.23 -13.90
C LYS A 491 -4.26 -9.42 -14.46
N GLY A 492 -5.02 -10.37 -13.89
CA GLY A 492 -6.35 -10.73 -14.40
C GLY A 492 -7.44 -9.67 -14.13
N HIS A 493 -7.23 -8.80 -13.14
CA HIS A 493 -8.21 -7.79 -12.73
C HIS A 493 -7.55 -6.65 -11.94
N THR A 494 -8.24 -5.51 -11.88
CA THR A 494 -7.80 -4.34 -11.09
C THR A 494 -8.64 -4.29 -9.82
N HIS A 495 -8.08 -4.78 -8.71
CA HIS A 495 -8.88 -5.03 -7.51
C HIS A 495 -10.06 -5.94 -7.84
N SER A 496 -11.28 -5.56 -7.48
CA SER A 496 -12.47 -6.31 -7.87
C SER A 496 -13.00 -5.97 -9.26
N THR A 497 -12.51 -4.90 -9.89
CA THR A 497 -12.96 -4.49 -11.23
C THR A 497 -12.45 -5.49 -12.26
N TYR A 498 -13.35 -5.90 -13.16
CA TYR A 498 -13.12 -6.94 -14.18
C TYR A 498 -13.06 -8.39 -13.67
N SER A 499 -13.24 -8.64 -12.37
CA SER A 499 -13.33 -10.00 -11.83
C SER A 499 -14.56 -10.77 -12.35
N ASN A 500 -15.53 -10.10 -12.96
CA ASN A 500 -16.68 -10.71 -13.62
C ASN A 500 -16.44 -11.02 -15.12
N VAL A 501 -15.28 -10.67 -15.69
CA VAL A 501 -14.98 -10.88 -17.11
C VAL A 501 -14.34 -12.26 -17.32
N LEU A 502 -15.13 -13.20 -17.85
CA LEU A 502 -14.72 -14.60 -18.01
C LEU A 502 -13.44 -14.79 -18.84
N MET A 503 -13.27 -14.01 -19.91
CA MET A 503 -12.08 -14.11 -20.78
C MET A 503 -10.78 -13.75 -20.03
N LEU A 504 -10.84 -12.78 -19.10
CA LEU A 504 -9.68 -12.41 -18.29
C LEU A 504 -9.38 -13.49 -17.24
N HIS A 505 -10.42 -14.09 -16.64
CA HIS A 505 -10.29 -15.23 -15.72
C HIS A 505 -9.69 -16.47 -16.40
N GLU A 506 -10.05 -16.74 -17.66
CA GLU A 506 -9.46 -17.84 -18.41
C GLU A 506 -7.97 -17.58 -18.72
N ALA A 507 -7.62 -16.34 -19.08
CA ALA A 507 -6.24 -15.96 -19.40
C ALA A 507 -5.32 -15.91 -18.15
N VAL A 508 -5.85 -15.46 -17.02
CA VAL A 508 -5.13 -15.30 -15.75
C VAL A 508 -6.02 -15.82 -14.62
N PRO A 509 -6.06 -17.14 -14.38
CA PRO A 509 -6.94 -17.72 -13.37
C PRO A 509 -6.48 -17.35 -11.95
N ASP A 510 -7.46 -17.13 -11.08
CA ASP A 510 -7.20 -16.98 -9.65
C ASP A 510 -6.89 -18.36 -9.03
N GLU A 511 -5.65 -18.54 -8.58
CA GLU A 511 -5.14 -19.79 -7.99
C GLU A 511 -4.37 -19.51 -6.70
N VAL A 512 -4.44 -20.41 -5.72
CA VAL A 512 -3.56 -20.35 -4.55
C VAL A 512 -2.21 -20.99 -4.89
N TRP A 513 -1.14 -20.23 -4.76
CA TRP A 513 0.22 -20.67 -4.99
C TRP A 513 0.72 -21.41 -3.75
N ILE A 514 1.27 -22.60 -3.95
CA ILE A 514 1.84 -23.44 -2.90
C ILE A 514 3.17 -24.04 -3.37
N ASN A 515 4.16 -24.09 -2.48
CA ASN A 515 5.45 -24.69 -2.79
C ASN A 515 5.33 -26.23 -2.95
N PRO A 516 6.11 -26.89 -3.85
CA PRO A 516 6.10 -28.34 -4.02
C PRO A 516 6.32 -29.15 -2.73
N ILE A 517 7.13 -28.66 -1.79
CA ILE A 517 7.38 -29.33 -0.50
C ILE A 517 6.07 -29.38 0.32
N ASP A 518 5.39 -28.23 0.44
CA ASP A 518 4.14 -28.13 1.19
C ASP A 518 2.98 -28.86 0.51
N ALA A 519 2.93 -28.81 -0.82
CA ALA A 519 1.94 -29.52 -1.63
C ALA A 519 2.12 -31.04 -1.53
N SER A 520 3.36 -31.54 -1.58
CA SER A 520 3.66 -32.97 -1.46
C SER A 520 3.25 -33.53 -0.10
N ALA A 521 3.52 -32.80 0.99
CA ALA A 521 3.07 -33.16 2.34
C ALA A 521 1.54 -33.28 2.45
N ARG A 522 0.80 -32.58 1.58
CA ARG A 522 -0.66 -32.56 1.50
C ARG A 522 -1.24 -33.39 0.37
N GLN A 523 -0.40 -34.09 -0.40
CA GLN A 523 -0.80 -34.88 -1.58
C GLN A 523 -1.58 -34.05 -2.63
N LEU A 524 -1.16 -32.81 -2.85
CA LEU A 524 -1.75 -31.86 -3.80
C LEU A 524 -0.93 -31.80 -5.10
N LYS A 525 -1.63 -31.58 -6.21
CA LYS A 525 -1.09 -31.32 -7.55
C LYS A 525 -1.73 -30.06 -8.13
N SER A 526 -1.04 -29.38 -9.04
CA SER A 526 -1.60 -28.20 -9.71
C SER A 526 -2.94 -28.51 -10.37
N GLY A 527 -3.90 -27.60 -10.22
CA GLY A 527 -5.28 -27.75 -10.71
C GLY A 527 -6.23 -28.45 -9.73
N ASP A 528 -5.72 -29.07 -8.66
CA ASP A 528 -6.60 -29.61 -7.61
C ASP A 528 -7.41 -28.47 -6.98
N ARG A 529 -8.72 -28.69 -6.82
CA ARG A 529 -9.57 -27.83 -5.99
C ARG A 529 -9.20 -28.02 -4.52
N VAL A 530 -8.98 -26.91 -3.83
CA VAL A 530 -8.55 -26.93 -2.43
C VAL A 530 -9.40 -25.98 -1.59
N HIS A 531 -9.56 -26.34 -0.32
CA HIS A 531 -9.99 -25.44 0.72
C HIS A 531 -8.76 -24.80 1.36
N VAL A 532 -8.66 -23.48 1.27
CA VAL A 532 -7.76 -22.64 2.07
C VAL A 532 -8.58 -22.13 3.24
N PHE A 533 -8.18 -22.41 4.47
CA PHE A 533 -9.02 -22.14 5.62
C PHE A 533 -8.26 -21.75 6.88
N ASN A 534 -8.97 -21.06 7.75
CA ASN A 534 -8.64 -20.84 9.15
C ASN A 534 -9.93 -20.69 9.98
N ASP A 535 -9.83 -20.18 11.21
CA ASP A 535 -11.00 -20.01 12.09
C ASP A 535 -12.03 -18.99 11.58
N ARG A 536 -11.66 -18.15 10.60
CA ARG A 536 -12.51 -17.06 10.09
C ARG A 536 -13.36 -17.49 8.89
N GLY A 537 -12.91 -18.50 8.14
CA GLY A 537 -13.63 -18.98 6.97
C GLY A 537 -12.87 -19.99 6.13
N VAL A 538 -13.51 -20.38 5.04
CA VAL A 538 -13.01 -21.31 4.04
C VAL A 538 -13.18 -20.70 2.66
N VAL A 539 -12.11 -20.72 1.86
CA VAL A 539 -12.14 -20.30 0.46
C VAL A 539 -11.80 -21.51 -0.42
N GLU A 540 -12.56 -21.70 -1.50
CA GLU A 540 -12.33 -22.77 -2.46
C GLU A 540 -11.86 -22.24 -3.82
N LEU A 541 -10.64 -22.60 -4.21
CA LEU A 541 -10.04 -22.25 -5.49
C LEU A 541 -9.07 -23.35 -5.96
N PRO A 542 -8.63 -23.35 -7.23
CA PRO A 542 -7.58 -24.26 -7.69
C PRO A 542 -6.25 -23.91 -7.02
N CYS A 543 -5.41 -24.91 -6.77
CA CYS A 543 -4.03 -24.67 -6.35
C CYS A 543 -3.04 -24.71 -7.53
N LYS A 544 -2.01 -23.87 -7.45
CA LYS A 544 -0.86 -23.83 -8.34
C LYS A 544 0.38 -24.28 -7.57
N VAL A 545 0.84 -25.50 -7.82
CA VAL A 545 2.08 -26.02 -7.24
C VAL A 545 3.26 -25.43 -8.00
N THR A 546 4.08 -24.61 -7.34
CA THR A 546 5.15 -23.84 -8.01
C THR A 546 6.36 -23.57 -7.12
N GLN A 547 7.57 -23.61 -7.69
CA GLN A 547 8.81 -23.23 -7.01
C GLN A 547 8.97 -21.71 -6.86
N ARG A 548 8.04 -20.91 -7.43
CA ARG A 548 8.04 -19.45 -7.40
C ARG A 548 7.55 -18.85 -6.07
N ILE A 549 7.55 -19.62 -4.98
CA ILE A 549 7.13 -19.19 -3.64
C ILE A 549 7.89 -19.99 -2.57
N LEU A 550 8.19 -19.39 -1.41
CA LEU A 550 8.91 -20.08 -0.33
C LEU A 550 8.12 -21.28 0.24
N PRO A 551 8.80 -22.34 0.71
CA PRO A 551 8.20 -23.32 1.61
C PRO A 551 7.64 -22.67 2.89
N GLY A 552 6.51 -23.17 3.37
CA GLY A 552 5.76 -22.60 4.50
C GLY A 552 4.97 -21.32 4.16
N VAL A 553 4.99 -20.89 2.89
CA VAL A 553 4.31 -19.68 2.42
C VAL A 553 3.37 -20.04 1.28
N ALA A 554 2.14 -19.54 1.37
CA ALA A 554 1.15 -19.57 0.31
C ALA A 554 0.81 -18.13 -0.12
N ALA A 555 0.34 -17.97 -1.34
CA ALA A 555 -0.12 -16.67 -1.81
C ALA A 555 -1.31 -16.83 -2.75
N MET A 556 -2.26 -15.90 -2.71
CA MET A 556 -3.40 -15.91 -3.64
C MET A 556 -3.76 -14.49 -4.10
N PRO A 557 -4.32 -14.31 -5.29
CA PRO A 557 -4.80 -13.02 -5.74
C PRO A 557 -5.84 -12.40 -4.79
N GLN A 558 -5.77 -11.09 -4.61
CA GLN A 558 -6.86 -10.30 -4.02
C GLN A 558 -7.79 -9.80 -5.13
N GLY A 559 -9.08 -9.62 -4.83
CA GLY A 559 -10.02 -8.95 -5.74
C GLY A 559 -11.16 -9.82 -6.23
N ALA A 560 -10.99 -11.14 -6.22
CA ALA A 560 -12.03 -12.10 -6.56
C ALA A 560 -13.32 -11.83 -5.76
N TRP A 561 -14.48 -11.89 -6.41
CA TRP A 561 -15.76 -11.56 -5.77
C TRP A 561 -16.19 -12.70 -4.86
N THR A 562 -16.36 -12.41 -3.57
CA THR A 562 -16.86 -13.40 -2.60
C THR A 562 -18.22 -13.94 -3.02
N ARG A 563 -18.38 -15.27 -2.97
CA ARG A 563 -19.65 -15.96 -3.20
C ARG A 563 -19.69 -17.20 -2.33
N LEU A 564 -20.62 -17.26 -1.37
CA LEU A 564 -20.75 -18.45 -0.54
C LEU A 564 -21.64 -19.49 -1.21
N ASP A 565 -21.29 -20.76 -1.03
CA ASP A 565 -22.18 -21.88 -1.29
C ASP A 565 -23.16 -22.12 -0.12
N GLY A 566 -23.97 -23.18 -0.20
CA GLY A 566 -24.93 -23.54 0.84
C GLY A 566 -24.30 -23.96 2.18
N ASN A 567 -22.99 -24.23 2.22
CA ASN A 567 -22.24 -24.59 3.42
C ASN A 567 -21.44 -23.41 4.00
N GLY A 568 -21.54 -22.23 3.40
CA GLY A 568 -20.77 -21.05 3.81
C GLY A 568 -19.33 -21.02 3.31
N VAL A 569 -18.96 -21.87 2.34
CA VAL A 569 -17.64 -21.89 1.70
C VAL A 569 -17.60 -20.81 0.62
N ASP A 570 -16.56 -19.95 0.64
CA ASP A 570 -16.35 -18.96 -0.40
C ASP A 570 -15.81 -19.59 -1.67
N VAL A 571 -16.71 -19.93 -2.58
CA VAL A 571 -16.43 -20.47 -3.92
C VAL A 571 -16.13 -19.36 -4.96
N GLY A 572 -16.08 -18.11 -4.50
CA GLY A 572 -15.68 -16.94 -5.28
C GLY A 572 -14.18 -16.67 -5.27
N GLY A 573 -13.45 -17.22 -4.29
CA GLY A 573 -12.00 -17.06 -4.20
C GLY A 573 -11.52 -15.82 -3.44
N CYS A 574 -12.38 -15.16 -2.66
CA CYS A 574 -12.01 -13.92 -1.97
C CYS A 574 -11.09 -14.19 -0.77
N ILE A 575 -9.81 -13.79 -0.89
CA ILE A 575 -8.82 -13.92 0.19
C ILE A 575 -9.29 -13.28 1.50
N ASN A 576 -10.08 -12.21 1.42
CA ASN A 576 -10.49 -11.46 2.60
C ASN A 576 -11.44 -12.22 3.54
N THR A 577 -11.98 -13.35 3.09
CA THR A 577 -12.65 -14.33 3.95
C THR A 577 -11.70 -14.93 5.00
N LEU A 578 -10.39 -14.92 4.73
CA LEU A 578 -9.35 -15.50 5.57
C LEU A 578 -8.54 -14.44 6.34
N THR A 579 -8.71 -13.15 6.02
CA THR A 579 -7.89 -12.09 6.60
C THR A 579 -8.43 -11.58 7.93
N SER A 580 -7.53 -11.12 8.80
CA SER A 580 -7.87 -10.61 10.12
C SER A 580 -8.37 -9.15 10.05
N HIS A 581 -9.32 -8.81 10.92
CA HIS A 581 -9.77 -7.42 11.16
C HIS A 581 -8.85 -6.65 12.13
N HIS A 582 -7.82 -7.30 12.67
CA HIS A 582 -6.94 -6.72 13.68
C HIS A 582 -6.01 -5.64 13.10
N PRO A 583 -6.26 -4.33 13.35
CA PRO A 583 -5.53 -3.26 12.67
C PRO A 583 -4.08 -3.15 13.16
N SER A 584 -3.27 -2.37 12.43
CA SER A 584 -1.93 -2.02 12.91
C SER A 584 -1.97 -1.09 14.15
N PRO A 585 -0.99 -1.14 15.08
CA PRO A 585 -1.06 -0.38 16.34
C PRO A 585 -1.11 1.13 16.17
N LEU A 586 -0.40 1.68 15.17
CA LEU A 586 -0.23 3.13 14.98
C LEU A 586 -1.24 3.70 13.98
N ALA A 587 -1.17 3.26 12.72
CA ALA A 587 -1.98 3.80 11.63
C ALA A 587 -3.43 3.33 11.69
N LYS A 588 -3.70 2.29 12.50
CA LYS A 588 -4.96 1.54 12.49
C LYS A 588 -5.35 1.08 11.07
N GLY A 589 -4.34 0.65 10.31
CA GLY A 589 -4.45 0.22 8.93
C GLY A 589 -4.81 -1.26 8.78
N ASN A 590 -5.08 -1.69 7.55
CA ASN A 590 -5.51 -3.06 7.24
C ASN A 590 -4.32 -4.06 7.21
N PRO A 591 -4.38 -5.18 7.95
CA PRO A 591 -3.28 -6.15 8.07
C PRO A 591 -3.32 -7.28 7.02
N GLN A 592 -3.87 -7.04 5.82
CA GLN A 592 -4.32 -8.11 4.90
C GLN A 592 -3.25 -9.12 4.42
N HIS A 593 -1.96 -8.84 4.59
CA HIS A 593 -0.88 -9.79 4.26
C HIS A 593 -0.27 -10.52 5.48
N THR A 594 -0.96 -10.52 6.63
CA THR A 594 -0.57 -11.28 7.83
C THR A 594 -1.61 -12.34 8.16
N ASN A 595 -1.53 -13.52 7.53
CA ASN A 595 -2.51 -14.57 7.74
C ASN A 595 -1.84 -15.92 7.95
N LEU A 596 -2.33 -16.71 8.89
CA LEU A 596 -2.02 -18.14 8.98
C LEU A 596 -3.20 -18.97 8.51
N VAL A 597 -2.93 -19.97 7.67
CA VAL A 597 -3.94 -20.88 7.09
C VAL A 597 -3.44 -22.32 7.04
N GLU A 598 -4.37 -23.22 6.79
CA GLU A 598 -4.12 -24.57 6.29
C GLU A 598 -4.77 -24.73 4.91
N ILE A 599 -4.22 -25.63 4.10
CA ILE A 599 -4.71 -25.99 2.77
C ILE A 599 -4.93 -27.50 2.70
N LYS A 600 -6.11 -27.91 2.24
CA LYS A 600 -6.44 -29.32 1.96
C LYS A 600 -7.22 -29.47 0.67
N ARG A 601 -7.27 -30.68 0.11
CA ARG A 601 -8.17 -31.00 -1.01
C ARG A 601 -9.63 -30.73 -0.59
N ALA A 602 -10.38 -30.07 -1.47
CA ALA A 602 -11.79 -29.72 -1.26
C ALA A 602 -12.69 -30.95 -1.15
#